data_AF-A0A183G9Z7-F1
#
_entry.id   AF-A0A183G9Z7-F1
#
_cell.length_a   1.000
_cell.length_b   1.000
_cell.length_c   1.000
_cell.angle_alpha   90.00
_cell.angle_beta   90.00
_cell.angle_gamma   90.00
#
_symmetry.space_group_name_H-M   'P 1'
#
loop_
_entity.id
_entity.type
_entity.pdbx_description
1 polymer ?
#
loop_
_entity_poly.entity_id
_entity_poly.type
_entity_poly.pdbx_seq_one_letter_code
_entity_poly.pdbx_strand_id
1 'polypeptide(L)'
;METKMLRWTAGVTHVDHIRNNAIRHKFGVAPIAEKKLREARLRWYGHVLRGKEDSVSKIGLELEVSGKRPRGRVKQRWSDTLHMDMKVTGVHPDQAQDRERWRHDTRRANPAAKRDKR
;
A
#
# COMPACT_ATOMS: atom_id res chain seq x y z
N MET A 1 6.77 0.08 14.19
CA MET A 1 5.74 -0.29 15.19
C MET A 1 5.28 -1.74 15.05
N GLU A 2 4.74 -2.15 13.90
CA GLU A 2 4.31 -3.54 13.60
C GLU A 2 5.27 -4.63 14.13
N THR A 3 6.51 -4.63 13.64
CA THR A 3 7.49 -5.67 13.95
C THR A 3 7.99 -5.64 15.39
N LYS A 4 7.97 -4.47 16.04
CA LYS A 4 8.34 -4.34 17.46
C LYS A 4 7.33 -5.07 18.35
N MET A 5 6.03 -4.88 18.09
CA MET A 5 4.97 -5.55 18.82
C MET A 5 4.98 -7.07 18.58
N LEU A 6 5.09 -7.51 17.32
CA LEU A 6 5.13 -8.94 17.00
C LEU A 6 6.34 -9.65 17.61
N ARG A 7 7.50 -8.99 17.62
CA ARG A 7 8.72 -9.51 18.26
C ARG A 7 8.56 -9.62 19.77
N TRP A 8 7.98 -8.61 20.41
CA TRP A 8 7.70 -8.63 21.85
C TRP A 8 6.75 -9.77 22.22
N THR A 9 5.63 -9.95 21.50
CA THR A 9 4.70 -11.06 21.73
C THR A 9 5.34 -12.44 21.49
N ALA A 10 6.30 -12.54 20.56
CA ALA A 10 7.03 -13.78 20.29
C ALA A 10 8.22 -14.02 21.24
N GLY A 11 8.55 -13.09 22.14
CA GLY A 11 9.75 -13.14 22.97
C GLY A 11 11.07 -13.02 22.19
N VAL A 12 11.03 -12.47 20.96
CA VAL A 12 12.20 -12.42 20.06
C VAL A 12 12.91 -11.08 20.18
N THR A 13 14.20 -11.13 20.50
CA THR A 13 15.10 -10.00 20.63
C THR A 13 15.97 -9.81 19.38
N HIS A 14 16.86 -8.83 19.41
CA HIS A 14 17.79 -8.60 18.30
C HIS A 14 18.85 -9.72 18.19
N VAL A 15 19.23 -10.33 19.32
CA VAL A 15 20.26 -11.39 19.42
C VAL A 15 19.86 -12.66 18.68
N ASP A 16 18.55 -12.92 18.54
CA ASP A 16 18.06 -14.12 17.86
C ASP A 16 18.29 -14.08 16.33
N HIS A 17 18.66 -12.93 15.77
CA HIS A 17 18.89 -12.73 14.33
C HIS A 17 17.73 -13.19 13.41
N ILE A 18 16.51 -13.32 13.95
CA ILE A 18 15.33 -13.77 13.19
C ILE A 18 14.84 -12.66 12.26
N ARG A 19 14.70 -12.96 10.97
CA ARG A 19 14.19 -11.99 9.98
C ARG A 19 12.74 -11.59 10.27
N ASN A 20 12.40 -10.32 10.05
CA ASN A 20 11.04 -9.82 10.26
C ASN A 20 9.98 -10.55 9.42
N ASN A 21 10.33 -11.06 8.24
CA ASN A 21 9.42 -11.87 7.43
C ASN A 21 9.07 -13.21 8.10
N ALA A 22 10.01 -13.83 8.81
CA ALA A 22 9.75 -15.05 9.57
C ALA A 22 8.80 -14.77 10.76
N ILE A 23 9.00 -13.66 11.47
CA ILE A 23 8.09 -13.23 12.53
C ILE A 23 6.68 -12.99 11.99
N ARG A 24 6.55 -12.26 10.87
CA ARG A 24 5.25 -12.04 10.22
C ARG A 24 4.58 -13.33 9.77
N HIS A 25 5.33 -14.25 9.19
CA HIS A 25 4.83 -15.56 8.79
C HIS A 25 4.29 -16.35 10.00
N LYS A 26 5.02 -16.36 11.12
CA LYS A 26 4.59 -17.01 12.38
C LYS A 26 3.22 -16.52 12.86
N PHE A 27 2.92 -15.24 12.71
CA PHE A 27 1.63 -14.65 13.10
C PHE A 27 0.60 -14.55 11.97
N GLY A 28 0.91 -14.99 10.75
CA GLY A 28 0.03 -14.81 9.59
C GLY A 28 -0.23 -13.34 9.24
N VAL A 29 0.70 -12.44 9.55
CA VAL A 29 0.55 -10.99 9.33
C VAL A 29 1.14 -10.60 7.98
N ALA A 30 0.36 -9.89 7.17
CA ALA A 30 0.84 -9.25 5.95
C ALA A 30 1.74 -8.04 6.27
N PRO A 31 2.84 -7.80 5.55
CA PRO A 31 3.65 -6.60 5.71
C PRO A 31 2.80 -5.33 5.53
N ILE A 32 2.66 -4.53 6.59
CA ILE A 32 1.75 -3.36 6.59
C ILE A 32 2.19 -2.32 5.56
N ALA A 33 3.48 -1.98 5.55
CA ALA A 33 4.00 -0.92 4.69
C ALA A 33 3.81 -1.21 3.19
N GLU A 34 3.97 -2.48 2.80
CA GLU A 34 3.89 -2.87 1.39
C GLU A 34 2.46 -3.20 0.94
N LYS A 35 1.68 -3.87 1.79
CA LYS A 35 0.34 -4.34 1.41
C LYS A 35 -0.76 -3.37 1.83
N LYS A 36 -0.80 -2.96 3.10
CA LYS A 36 -1.91 -2.15 3.65
C LYS A 36 -1.81 -0.67 3.30
N LEU A 37 -0.63 -0.09 3.32
CA LEU A 37 -0.47 1.30 2.86
C LEU A 37 -0.79 1.42 1.37
N ARG A 38 -0.33 0.47 0.53
CA ARG A 38 -0.70 0.42 -0.89
C ARG A 38 -2.20 0.38 -1.11
N GLU A 39 -2.89 -0.54 -0.42
CA GLU A 39 -4.34 -0.66 -0.49
C GLU A 39 -5.03 0.67 -0.12
N ALA A 40 -4.56 1.35 0.93
CA ALA A 40 -5.11 2.66 1.32
C ALA A 40 -4.88 3.74 0.25
N ARG A 41 -3.68 3.79 -0.33
CA ARG A 41 -3.34 4.73 -1.42
C ARG A 41 -4.23 4.52 -2.64
N LEU A 42 -4.36 3.27 -3.10
CA LEU A 42 -5.18 2.94 -4.27
C LEU A 42 -6.68 3.12 -3.99
N ARG A 43 -7.13 2.89 -2.76
CA ARG A 43 -8.52 3.20 -2.35
C ARG A 43 -8.81 4.69 -2.45
N TRP A 44 -7.91 5.52 -1.93
CA TRP A 44 -8.02 6.98 -2.03
C TRP A 44 -7.97 7.44 -3.50
N TYR A 45 -7.00 6.93 -4.27
CA TYR A 45 -6.85 7.27 -5.68
C TYR A 45 -8.10 6.93 -6.51
N GLY A 46 -8.66 5.72 -6.34
CA GLY A 46 -9.91 5.37 -7.00
C GLY A 46 -11.10 6.24 -6.55
N HIS A 47 -11.10 6.73 -5.30
CA HIS A 47 -12.09 7.72 -4.86
C HIS A 47 -11.94 9.04 -5.61
N VAL A 48 -10.71 9.54 -5.78
CA VAL A 48 -10.43 10.75 -6.56
C VAL A 48 -10.87 10.59 -8.03
N LEU A 49 -10.56 9.46 -8.66
CA LEU A 49 -10.92 9.21 -10.07
C LEU A 49 -12.44 9.19 -10.33
N ARG A 50 -13.23 8.78 -9.34
CA ARG A 50 -14.71 8.82 -9.40
C ARG A 50 -15.29 10.16 -8.95
N GLY A 51 -14.47 11.07 -8.44
CA GLY A 51 -14.89 12.40 -8.05
C GLY A 51 -15.24 13.26 -9.26
N LYS A 52 -15.95 14.36 -9.01
CA LYS A 52 -16.23 15.36 -10.03
C LYS A 52 -14.94 16.06 -10.48
N GLU A 53 -14.92 16.54 -11.72
CA GLU A 53 -13.77 17.23 -12.33
C GLU A 53 -13.35 18.48 -11.56
N ASP A 54 -14.33 19.23 -11.07
CA ASP A 54 -14.15 20.46 -10.30
C ASP A 54 -13.79 20.22 -8.83
N SER A 55 -13.69 18.95 -8.40
CA SER A 55 -13.33 18.65 -7.02
C SER A 55 -11.86 18.99 -6.75
N VAL A 56 -11.60 19.64 -5.61
CA VAL A 56 -10.24 20.02 -5.17
C VAL A 56 -9.27 18.83 -5.20
N SER A 57 -9.76 17.63 -4.85
CA SER A 57 -8.96 16.40 -4.88
C SER A 57 -8.49 16.01 -6.27
N LYS A 58 -9.33 16.22 -7.29
CA LYS A 58 -9.02 15.87 -8.69
C LYS A 58 -8.12 16.93 -9.33
N ILE A 59 -8.46 18.21 -9.11
CA ILE A 59 -7.59 19.34 -9.48
C ILE A 59 -6.19 19.17 -8.87
N GLY A 60 -6.09 18.86 -7.58
CA GLY A 60 -4.81 18.68 -6.90
C GLY A 60 -4.01 17.45 -7.35
N LEU A 61 -4.69 16.41 -7.86
CA LEU A 61 -4.05 15.23 -8.43
C LEU A 61 -3.41 15.55 -9.79
N GLU A 62 -4.08 16.38 -10.60
CA GLU A 62 -3.67 16.75 -11.96
C GLU A 62 -2.75 17.97 -12.01
N LEU A 63 -2.65 18.72 -10.90
CA LEU A 63 -1.82 19.91 -10.79
C LEU A 63 -0.34 19.59 -11.08
N GLU A 64 0.16 20.11 -12.20
CA GLU A 64 1.57 20.09 -12.52
C GLU A 64 2.27 21.35 -11.98
N VAL A 65 3.19 21.15 -11.04
CA VAL A 65 4.04 22.23 -10.53
C VAL A 65 5.22 22.43 -11.49
N SER A 66 5.33 23.64 -12.04
CA SER A 66 6.41 24.00 -12.96
C SER A 66 7.78 23.95 -12.27
N GLY A 67 8.81 23.60 -13.04
CA GLY A 67 10.19 23.52 -12.57
C GLY A 67 10.85 22.16 -12.79
N LYS A 68 12.19 22.13 -12.73
CA LYS A 68 12.99 20.92 -12.93
C LYS A 68 13.27 20.22 -11.60
N ARG A 69 13.27 18.89 -11.60
CA ARG A 69 13.71 18.10 -10.43
C ARG A 69 15.22 18.34 -10.22
N PRO A 70 15.70 18.50 -8.97
CA PRO A 70 17.12 18.65 -8.70
C PRO A 70 17.90 17.40 -9.14
N ARG A 71 19.15 17.59 -9.55
CA ARG A 71 20.05 16.47 -9.91
C ARG A 71 20.43 15.70 -8.64
N GLY A 72 20.58 14.38 -8.76
CA GLY A 72 20.94 13.48 -7.66
C GLY A 72 19.77 12.61 -7.19
N ARG A 73 19.74 12.27 -5.89
CA ARG A 73 18.67 11.45 -5.31
C ARG A 73 17.39 12.29 -5.15
N VAL A 74 16.55 12.25 -6.17
CA VAL A 74 15.24 12.92 -6.16
C VAL A 74 14.36 12.30 -5.08
N LYS A 75 13.64 13.16 -4.33
CA LYS A 75 12.58 12.71 -3.43
C LYS A 75 11.44 12.06 -4.22
N GLN A 76 11.00 10.89 -3.77
CA GLN A 76 9.89 10.17 -4.38
C GLN A 76 8.60 10.99 -4.26
N ARG A 77 7.92 11.25 -5.39
CA ARG A 77 6.61 11.91 -5.38
C ARG A 77 5.50 10.93 -5.02
N TRP A 78 4.36 11.48 -4.65
CA TRP A 78 3.14 10.69 -4.50
C TRP A 78 2.74 9.98 -5.80
N SER A 79 2.76 10.69 -6.93
CA SER A 79 2.46 10.13 -8.25
C SER A 79 3.42 9.00 -8.66
N ASP A 80 4.72 9.15 -8.39
CA ASP A 80 5.71 8.09 -8.62
C ASP A 80 5.33 6.81 -7.83
N THR A 81 4.89 6.98 -6.58
CA THR A 81 4.46 5.88 -5.70
C THR A 81 3.18 5.21 -6.21
N LEU A 82 2.19 5.99 -6.64
CA LEU A 82 0.94 5.48 -7.20
C LEU A 82 1.19 4.63 -8.46
N HIS A 83 2.06 5.10 -9.37
CA HIS A 83 2.43 4.33 -10.55
C HIS A 83 3.08 2.98 -10.20
N MET A 84 3.98 2.97 -9.21
CA MET A 84 4.56 1.71 -8.72
C MET A 84 3.49 0.79 -8.13
N ASP A 85 2.55 1.33 -7.35
CA ASP A 85 1.49 0.54 -6.74
C ASP A 85 0.54 -0.08 -7.78
N MET A 86 0.15 0.70 -8.79
CA MET A 86 -0.65 0.21 -9.92
C MET A 86 0.10 -0.87 -10.69
N LYS A 87 1.40 -0.68 -10.97
CA LYS A 87 2.24 -1.70 -11.62
C LYS A 87 2.31 -3.01 -10.82
N VAL A 88 2.45 -2.92 -9.50
CA VAL A 88 2.53 -4.12 -8.63
C VAL A 88 1.18 -4.84 -8.48
N THR A 89 0.07 -4.11 -8.61
CA THR A 89 -1.28 -4.67 -8.48
C THR A 89 -1.90 -5.06 -9.82
N GLY A 90 -1.38 -4.56 -10.94
CA GLY A 90 -1.90 -4.81 -12.27
C GLY A 90 -3.21 -4.06 -12.58
N VAL A 91 -3.56 -3.06 -11.77
CA VAL A 91 -4.78 -2.26 -11.97
C VAL A 91 -4.53 -1.07 -12.89
N HIS A 92 -5.53 -0.74 -13.70
CA HIS A 92 -5.52 0.43 -14.57
C HIS A 92 -6.52 1.49 -14.06
N PRO A 93 -6.21 2.80 -14.12
CA PRO A 93 -7.10 3.87 -13.64
C PRO A 93 -8.55 3.78 -14.13
N ASP A 94 -8.78 3.41 -15.40
CA ASP A 94 -10.12 3.31 -15.98
C ASP A 94 -11.03 2.29 -15.26
N GLN A 95 -10.43 1.30 -14.62
CA GLN A 95 -11.14 0.29 -13.84
C GLN A 95 -11.75 0.88 -12.56
N ALA A 96 -11.36 2.10 -12.15
CA ALA A 96 -11.84 2.73 -10.94
C ALA A 96 -13.35 3.04 -10.96
N GLN A 97 -13.98 3.13 -12.13
CA GLN A 97 -15.43 3.35 -12.23
C GLN A 97 -16.22 2.14 -11.75
N ASP A 98 -15.74 0.93 -12.02
CA ASP A 98 -16.26 -0.29 -11.43
C ASP A 98 -15.75 -0.41 -9.98
N ARG A 99 -16.62 -0.04 -9.03
CA ARG A 99 -16.30 -0.05 -7.60
C ARG A 99 -16.00 -1.45 -7.07
N GLU A 100 -16.71 -2.46 -7.56
CA GLU A 100 -16.56 -3.83 -7.05
C GLU A 100 -15.24 -4.41 -7.52
N ARG A 101 -14.97 -4.29 -8.83
CA ARG A 101 -13.70 -4.69 -9.40
C ARG A 101 -12.53 -3.92 -8.80
N TRP A 102 -12.62 -2.60 -8.67
CA TRP A 102 -11.56 -1.81 -8.03
C TRP A 102 -11.28 -2.25 -6.60
N ARG A 103 -12.34 -2.50 -5.81
CA ARG A 103 -12.19 -3.01 -4.44
C ARG A 103 -11.55 -4.39 -4.42
N HIS A 104 -11.93 -5.28 -5.32
CA HIS A 104 -11.39 -6.63 -5.41
C HIS A 104 -9.90 -6.59 -5.76
N ASP A 105 -9.54 -5.86 -6.82
CA ASP A 105 -8.18 -5.89 -7.38
C ASP A 105 -7.16 -5.09 -6.56
N THR A 106 -7.62 -4.05 -5.85
CA THR A 106 -6.74 -3.25 -4.97
C THR A 106 -6.61 -3.79 -3.55
N ARG A 107 -7.58 -4.60 -3.10
CA ARG A 107 -7.55 -5.22 -1.77
C ARG A 107 -6.54 -6.36 -1.77
N ARG A 108 -5.60 -6.32 -0.83
CA ARG A 108 -4.79 -7.50 -0.49
C ARG A 108 -5.26 -8.07 0.83
N ALA A 109 -5.72 -9.31 0.78
CA ALA A 109 -6.03 -10.09 1.97
C ALA A 109 -4.78 -10.20 2.86
N ASN A 110 -5.00 -10.17 4.17
CA ASN A 110 -4.00 -10.75 5.07
C ASN A 110 -3.91 -12.24 4.68
N PRO A 111 -2.72 -12.83 4.56
CA PRO A 111 -2.64 -14.27 4.37
C PRO A 111 -3.46 -14.90 5.48
N ALA A 112 -4.48 -15.68 5.10
CA ALA A 112 -5.32 -16.34 6.08
C ALA A 112 -4.39 -17.13 6.99
N ALA A 113 -4.36 -16.80 8.29
CA ALA A 113 -3.87 -17.76 9.25
C ALA A 113 -4.74 -19.00 9.03
N LYS A 114 -4.14 -20.09 8.54
CA LYS A 114 -4.75 -21.40 8.73
C LYS A 114 -4.85 -21.53 10.24
N ARG A 115 -6.00 -21.15 10.81
CA ARG A 115 -6.33 -21.47 12.19
C ARG A 115 -6.37 -22.98 12.19
N ASP A 116 -5.36 -23.59 12.79
CA ASP A 116 -5.43 -25.00 13.12
C ASP A 116 -6.70 -25.17 13.95
N LYS A 117 -7.64 -25.97 13.44
CA LYS A 117 -8.84 -26.32 14.17
C LYS A 117 -8.35 -27.27 15.27
N ARG A 118 -8.20 -26.73 16.48
CA ARG A 118 -8.12 -27.52 17.69
C ARG A 118 -9.43 -28.28 17.90
#